data_AF-A0A6C9EFB7-F1
#
_entry.id   AF-A0A6C9EFB7-F1
#
_cell.length_a   1.000
_cell.length_b   1.000
_cell.length_c   1.000
_cell.angle_alpha   90.00
_cell.angle_beta   90.00
_cell.angle_gamma   90.00
#
_symmetry.space_group_name_H-M   'P 1'
#
loop_
_entity.id
_entity.type
_entity.pdbx_description
1 polymer ?
#
loop_
_entity_poly.entity_id
_entity_poly.type
_entity_poly.pdbx_seq_one_letter_code
_entity_poly.pdbx_strand_id
1 'polypeptide(L)'
;IYGDAVGGYAPIKDLLKTRVWEISRWRNKAAAAGVGIGGLKIVGNEDGNTGIPLKDGVMIPVSSIEKAPSAELRPGQKDSDSLPEYALLDKVLAAYIEHAHGRADLLADGFDQVTVDTVMRLVDRAEWKRRQYPLGPKVTALAFGRDRRLPVTNAFRE
;
A
#
# COMPACT_ATOMS: atom_id res chain seq x y z
N ILE A 1 2.11 18.08 -1.15
CA ILE A 1 1.61 18.23 0.25
C ILE A 1 0.09 18.02 0.35
N TYR A 2 -0.70 18.29 -0.70
CA TYR A 2 -2.15 18.02 -0.71
C TYR A 2 -2.62 17.10 -1.86
N GLY A 3 -1.72 16.36 -2.51
CA GLY A 3 -2.08 15.62 -3.72
C GLY A 3 -2.78 14.29 -3.44
N ASP A 4 -2.16 13.47 -2.60
CA ASP A 4 -2.57 12.08 -2.35
C ASP A 4 -3.76 11.97 -1.38
N ALA A 5 -3.88 12.92 -0.44
CA ALA A 5 -4.97 12.94 0.54
C ALA A 5 -6.26 13.60 0.01
N VAL A 6 -6.21 14.33 -1.11
CA VAL A 6 -7.38 14.97 -1.72
C VAL A 6 -8.08 13.99 -2.65
N GLY A 7 -9.29 13.58 -2.30
CA GLY A 7 -10.13 12.71 -3.11
C GLY A 7 -11.43 12.34 -2.39
N GLY A 8 -12.43 11.87 -3.13
CA GLY A 8 -13.69 11.39 -2.55
C GLY A 8 -13.62 9.96 -2.00
N TYR A 9 -12.69 9.16 -2.52
CA TYR A 9 -12.51 7.76 -2.16
C TYR A 9 -11.08 7.30 -2.47
N ALA A 10 -10.48 6.46 -1.62
CA ALA A 10 -9.14 5.91 -1.80
C ALA A 10 -9.20 4.38 -1.97
N PRO A 11 -9.21 3.87 -3.23
CA PRO A 11 -9.49 2.45 -3.53
C PRO A 11 -8.46 1.46 -2.98
N ILE A 12 -7.21 1.89 -2.80
CA ILE A 12 -6.09 1.04 -2.39
C ILE A 12 -5.52 1.45 -1.03
N LYS A 13 -6.28 2.21 -0.22
CA LYS A 13 -5.77 2.78 1.03
C LYS A 13 -5.32 1.76 2.08
N ASP A 14 -5.85 0.54 1.99
CA ASP A 14 -5.63 -0.56 2.92
C ASP A 14 -4.72 -1.64 2.33
N LEU A 15 -3.99 -1.33 1.26
CA LEU A 15 -3.00 -2.21 0.64
C LEU A 15 -1.60 -1.70 0.92
N LEU A 16 -0.75 -2.57 1.46
CA LEU A 16 0.69 -2.34 1.53
C LEU A 16 1.32 -2.35 0.13
N LYS A 17 2.49 -1.71 -0.02
CA LYS A 17 3.07 -1.43 -1.33
C LYS A 17 3.43 -2.70 -2.10
N THR A 18 4.00 -3.68 -1.40
CA THR A 18 4.31 -5.01 -1.94
C THR A 18 3.06 -5.69 -2.50
N ARG A 19 1.95 -5.62 -1.77
CA ARG A 19 0.66 -6.17 -2.23
C ARG A 19 0.11 -5.45 -3.46
N VAL A 20 0.31 -4.12 -3.57
CA VAL A 20 -0.06 -3.37 -4.79
C VAL A 20 0.70 -3.90 -6.01
N TRP A 21 2.00 -4.18 -5.88
CA TRP A 21 2.78 -4.78 -6.96
C TRP A 21 2.32 -6.20 -7.31
N GLU A 22 2.04 -7.03 -6.31
CA GLU A 22 1.51 -8.39 -6.52
C GLU A 22 0.19 -8.37 -7.30
N ILE A 23 -0.77 -7.54 -6.88
CA ILE A 23 -2.08 -7.42 -7.53
C ILE A 23 -1.93 -6.86 -8.95
N SER A 24 -1.00 -5.92 -9.16
CA SER A 24 -0.71 -5.37 -10.49
C SER A 24 -0.19 -6.45 -11.45
N ARG A 25 0.75 -7.29 -10.99
CA ARG A 25 1.27 -8.43 -11.75
C ARG A 25 0.17 -9.45 -12.04
N TRP A 26 -0.63 -9.79 -11.02
CA TRP A 26 -1.78 -10.68 -11.17
C TRP A 26 -2.77 -10.14 -12.20
N ARG A 27 -3.09 -8.84 -12.16
CA ARG A 27 -4.05 -8.22 -13.09
C ARG A 27 -3.56 -8.29 -14.53
N ASN A 28 -2.28 -8.03 -14.79
CA ASN A 28 -1.70 -8.20 -16.12
C ASN A 28 -1.81 -9.65 -16.62
N LYS A 29 -1.51 -10.63 -15.75
CA LYS A 29 -1.66 -12.06 -16.09
C LYS A 29 -3.12 -12.43 -16.40
N ALA A 30 -4.07 -11.94 -15.59
CA ALA A 30 -5.49 -12.17 -15.79
C ALA A 30 -6.00 -11.55 -17.09
N ALA A 31 -5.58 -10.31 -17.39
CA ALA A 31 -5.91 -9.63 -18.63
C ALA A 31 -5.37 -10.38 -19.87
N ALA A 32 -4.14 -10.89 -19.80
CA ALA A 32 -3.55 -11.71 -20.87
C ALA A 32 -4.29 -13.04 -21.07
N ALA A 33 -4.93 -13.57 -20.02
CA ALA A 33 -5.79 -14.75 -20.08
C ALA A 33 -7.23 -14.46 -20.53
N GLY A 34 -7.55 -13.23 -20.92
CA GLY A 34 -8.89 -12.83 -21.37
C GLY A 34 -9.89 -12.57 -20.23
N VAL A 35 -9.41 -12.36 -19.01
CA VAL A 35 -10.26 -12.02 -17.86
C VAL A 35 -10.52 -10.51 -17.84
N GLY A 36 -11.78 -10.14 -18.02
CA GLY A 36 -12.31 -8.78 -18.00
C GLY A 36 -12.20 -8.02 -16.67
N ILE A 37 -12.77 -6.82 -16.63
CA ILE A 37 -13.03 -6.04 -15.41
C ILE A 37 -14.53 -5.80 -15.34
N GLY A 38 -15.16 -6.09 -14.19
CA GLY A 38 -16.61 -6.00 -14.01
C GLY A 38 -17.27 -4.78 -14.64
N GLY A 39 -18.26 -5.02 -15.49
CA GLY A 39 -19.02 -4.01 -16.23
C GLY A 39 -18.28 -3.30 -17.38
N LEU A 40 -16.96 -3.45 -17.51
CA LEU A 40 -16.16 -2.81 -18.56
C LEU A 40 -15.84 -3.80 -19.69
N LYS A 41 -15.98 -3.34 -20.95
CA LYS A 41 -15.67 -4.13 -22.16
C LYS A 41 -14.19 -4.09 -22.52
N ILE A 42 -13.29 -4.34 -21.56
CA ILE A 42 -11.83 -4.33 -21.76
C ILE A 42 -11.31 -5.74 -21.46
N VAL A 43 -10.57 -6.35 -22.40
CA VAL A 43 -10.00 -7.73 -22.33
C VAL A 43 -11.00 -8.88 -22.11
N GLY A 44 -12.24 -8.70 -22.49
CA GLY A 44 -13.31 -9.66 -22.22
C GLY A 44 -14.20 -9.17 -21.08
N ASN A 45 -15.34 -9.80 -20.84
CA ASN A 45 -16.11 -9.58 -19.61
C ASN A 45 -16.51 -10.92 -18.98
N GLU A 46 -17.06 -10.86 -17.77
CA GLU A 46 -17.48 -12.03 -16.98
C GLU A 46 -18.57 -12.86 -17.69
N ASP A 47 -19.25 -12.24 -18.66
CA ASP A 47 -20.32 -12.84 -19.48
C ASP A 47 -19.82 -13.46 -20.80
N GLY A 48 -18.50 -13.53 -21.02
CA GLY A 48 -17.91 -14.16 -22.21
C GLY A 48 -17.88 -13.30 -23.48
N ASN A 49 -18.16 -11.99 -23.40
CA ASN A 49 -17.98 -11.10 -24.55
C ASN A 49 -16.50 -10.92 -24.88
N THR A 50 -16.13 -10.93 -26.16
CA THR A 50 -14.80 -10.48 -26.61
C THR A 50 -14.68 -8.96 -26.42
N GLY A 51 -13.95 -8.52 -25.41
CA GLY A 51 -13.74 -7.10 -25.13
C GLY A 51 -12.74 -6.45 -26.11
N ILE A 52 -12.48 -5.15 -25.90
CA ILE A 52 -11.49 -4.42 -26.70
C ILE A 52 -10.09 -4.98 -26.36
N PRO A 53 -9.31 -5.44 -27.36
CA PRO A 53 -7.95 -5.92 -27.13
C PRO A 53 -7.05 -4.77 -26.69
N LEU A 54 -6.15 -5.05 -25.76
CA LEU A 54 -5.13 -4.08 -25.34
C LEU A 54 -4.13 -3.89 -26.47
N LYS A 55 -3.83 -2.63 -26.79
CA LYS A 55 -2.94 -2.25 -27.90
C LYS A 55 -1.59 -2.99 -27.88
N ASP A 56 -1.05 -3.23 -26.69
CA ASP A 56 0.24 -3.92 -26.47
C ASP A 56 0.10 -5.20 -25.62
N GLY A 57 -1.12 -5.71 -25.42
CA GLY A 57 -1.38 -6.90 -24.60
C GLY A 57 -1.15 -6.73 -23.08
N VAL A 58 -0.72 -5.55 -22.62
CA VAL A 58 -0.40 -5.24 -21.23
C VAL A 58 -1.33 -4.16 -20.70
N MET A 59 -1.98 -4.40 -19.56
CA MET A 59 -2.96 -3.47 -18.98
C MET A 59 -2.30 -2.39 -18.13
N ILE A 60 -1.37 -2.79 -17.27
CA ILE A 60 -0.58 -1.92 -16.40
C ILE A 60 0.86 -1.94 -16.91
N PRO A 61 1.43 -0.80 -17.33
CA PRO A 61 2.80 -0.75 -17.83
C PRO A 61 3.79 -1.40 -16.87
N VAL A 62 4.63 -2.31 -17.39
CA VAL A 62 5.63 -3.04 -16.58
C VAL A 62 6.61 -2.07 -15.92
N SER A 63 6.97 -0.99 -16.60
CA SER A 63 7.81 0.07 -16.05
C SER A 63 7.21 0.72 -14.78
N SER A 64 5.88 0.80 -14.64
CA SER A 64 5.23 1.30 -13.42
C SER A 64 5.29 0.30 -12.25
N ILE A 65 5.49 -0.99 -12.55
CA ILE A 65 5.58 -2.07 -11.56
C ILE A 65 7.03 -2.25 -11.10
N GLU A 66 7.98 -2.19 -12.04
CA GLU A 66 9.41 -2.48 -11.81
C GLU A 66 10.23 -1.24 -11.45
N LYS A 67 9.71 -0.02 -11.68
CA LYS A 67 10.38 1.20 -11.25
C LYS A 67 10.68 1.10 -9.76
N ALA A 68 11.96 1.25 -9.41
CA ALA A 68 12.39 1.31 -8.03
C ALA A 68 11.54 2.34 -7.26
N PRO A 69 11.08 2.01 -6.06
CA PRO A 69 10.15 2.87 -5.35
C PRO A 69 10.85 4.19 -5.02
N SER A 70 10.34 5.25 -5.62
CA SER A 70 10.87 6.60 -5.48
C SER A 70 9.69 7.55 -5.42
N ALA A 71 9.34 8.03 -4.23
CA ALA A 71 8.53 9.22 -4.10
C ALA A 71 9.41 10.43 -4.45
N GLU A 72 9.65 10.64 -5.75
CA GLU A 72 10.28 11.87 -6.24
C GLU A 72 9.31 13.04 -6.00
N LEU A 73 9.31 13.59 -4.78
CA LEU A 73 8.71 14.89 -4.50
C LEU A 73 9.55 16.02 -5.12
N ARG A 74 10.83 15.73 -5.45
CA ARG A 74 11.79 16.56 -6.20
C ARG A 74 12.73 15.67 -7.05
N PRO A 75 13.32 16.19 -8.15
CA PRO A 75 14.25 15.42 -8.98
C PRO A 75 15.41 14.84 -8.17
N GLY A 76 15.62 13.52 -8.25
CA GLY A 76 16.73 12.83 -7.59
C GLY A 76 16.50 12.41 -6.13
N GLN A 77 15.33 12.68 -5.54
CA GLN A 77 14.99 12.20 -4.19
C GLN A 77 14.53 10.73 -4.22
N LYS A 78 15.24 9.85 -3.49
CA LYS A 78 14.88 8.44 -3.32
C LYS A 78 14.34 8.18 -1.91
N ASP A 79 13.28 7.38 -1.77
CA ASP A 79 12.73 7.00 -0.46
C ASP A 79 13.70 6.14 0.36
N SER A 80 14.58 5.40 -0.33
CA SER A 80 15.63 4.56 0.25
C SER A 80 16.62 5.32 1.13
N ASP A 81 16.66 6.65 1.06
CA ASP A 81 17.54 7.47 1.89
C ASP A 81 17.02 7.64 3.33
N SER A 82 15.74 7.30 3.59
CA SER A 82 15.11 7.54 4.90
C SER A 82 14.18 6.43 5.41
N LEU A 83 13.84 5.45 4.57
CA LEU A 83 13.04 4.30 4.93
C LEU A 83 13.77 3.00 4.56
N PRO A 84 13.54 1.91 5.32
CA PRO A 84 13.98 0.58 4.89
C PRO A 84 13.30 0.18 3.59
N GLU A 85 13.89 -0.81 2.91
CA GLU A 85 13.31 -1.42 1.71
C GLU A 85 11.85 -1.83 1.94
N TYR A 86 10.98 -1.60 0.96
CA TYR A 86 9.53 -1.84 1.10
C TYR A 86 9.18 -3.27 1.51
N ALA A 87 9.98 -4.25 1.08
CA ALA A 87 9.79 -5.64 1.47
C ALA A 87 10.01 -5.88 2.98
N LEU A 88 10.91 -5.13 3.61
CA LEU A 88 11.13 -5.15 5.06
C LEU A 88 10.09 -4.26 5.77
N LEU A 89 9.88 -3.05 5.26
CA LEU A 89 8.92 -2.09 5.81
C LEU A 89 7.52 -2.71 5.93
N ASP A 90 7.03 -3.34 4.87
CA ASP A 90 5.68 -3.91 4.82
C ASP A 90 5.54 -5.08 5.80
N LYS A 91 6.59 -5.86 6.04
CA LYS A 91 6.58 -6.93 7.06
C LYS A 91 6.44 -6.36 8.47
N VAL A 92 7.21 -5.31 8.78
CA VAL A 92 7.13 -4.63 10.08
C VAL A 92 5.77 -3.98 10.27
N LEU A 93 5.24 -3.32 9.23
CA LEU A 93 3.90 -2.73 9.26
C LEU A 93 2.80 -3.78 9.45
N ALA A 94 2.86 -4.91 8.74
CA ALA A 94 1.91 -6.00 8.92
C ALA A 94 1.93 -6.55 10.35
N ALA A 95 3.12 -6.79 10.93
CA ALA A 95 3.25 -7.23 12.32
C ALA A 95 2.72 -6.18 13.31
N TYR A 96 3.13 -4.92 13.16
CA TYR A 96 2.74 -3.83 14.07
C TYR A 96 1.25 -3.49 14.00
N ILE A 97 0.64 -3.54 12.81
CA ILE A 97 -0.74 -3.12 12.59
C ILE A 97 -1.67 -4.34 12.65
N GLU A 98 -1.50 -5.32 11.76
CA GLU A 98 -2.45 -6.43 11.63
C GLU A 98 -2.36 -7.43 12.78
N HIS A 99 -1.15 -7.67 13.30
CA HIS A 99 -0.92 -8.58 14.42
C HIS A 99 -0.82 -7.88 15.78
N ALA A 100 -0.88 -6.54 15.81
CA ALA A 100 -0.77 -5.73 17.02
C ALA A 100 0.47 -6.04 17.88
N HIS A 101 1.57 -6.46 17.25
CA HIS A 101 2.85 -6.70 17.93
C HIS A 101 3.39 -5.40 18.50
N GLY A 102 3.80 -5.41 19.77
CA GLY A 102 4.48 -4.28 20.40
C GLY A 102 5.95 -4.22 20.01
N ARG A 103 6.68 -3.25 20.57
CA ARG A 103 8.12 -3.09 20.31
C ARG A 103 8.89 -4.37 20.64
N ALA A 104 8.62 -4.98 21.79
CA ALA A 104 9.31 -6.18 22.25
C ALA A 104 9.05 -7.39 21.34
N ASP A 105 7.81 -7.54 20.87
CA ASP A 105 7.42 -8.63 19.97
C ASP A 105 8.11 -8.49 18.61
N LEU A 106 8.16 -7.27 18.04
CA LEU A 106 8.86 -7.00 16.78
C LEU A 106 10.36 -7.31 16.86
N LEU A 107 11.00 -7.05 18.00
CA LEU A 107 12.39 -7.44 18.21
C LEU A 107 12.54 -8.96 18.31
N ALA A 108 11.58 -9.64 18.96
CA ALA A 108 11.55 -11.10 19.06
C ALA A 108 11.31 -11.78 17.70
N ASP A 109 10.56 -11.13 16.79
CA ASP A 109 10.37 -11.56 15.40
C ASP A 109 11.66 -11.43 14.56
N GLY A 110 12.72 -10.82 15.11
CA GLY A 110 14.02 -10.68 14.48
C GLY A 110 14.20 -9.41 13.64
N PHE A 111 13.31 -8.43 13.78
CA PHE A 111 13.51 -7.12 13.15
C PHE A 111 14.60 -6.32 13.87
N ASP A 112 15.35 -5.52 13.11
CA ASP A 112 16.39 -4.66 13.68
C ASP A 112 15.77 -3.51 14.48
N GLN A 113 16.41 -3.16 15.59
CA GLN A 113 15.94 -2.13 16.51
C GLN A 113 15.77 -0.75 15.84
N VAL A 114 16.72 -0.35 15.00
CA VAL A 114 16.68 0.97 14.34
C VAL A 114 15.50 1.06 13.38
N THR A 115 15.22 -0.02 12.63
CA THR A 115 14.02 -0.10 11.78
C THR A 115 12.75 -0.05 12.59
N VAL A 116 12.61 -0.87 13.63
CA VAL A 116 11.41 -0.91 14.47
C VAL A 116 11.11 0.47 15.08
N ASP A 117 12.11 1.07 15.74
CA ASP A 117 11.98 2.37 16.39
C ASP A 117 11.64 3.48 15.37
N THR A 118 12.21 3.40 14.16
CA THR A 118 11.93 4.35 13.08
C THR A 118 10.52 4.19 12.54
N VAL A 119 10.11 2.97 12.22
CA VAL A 119 8.78 2.68 11.63
C VAL A 119 7.68 3.04 12.62
N MET A 120 7.76 2.58 13.88
CA MET A 120 6.75 2.88 14.89
C MET A 120 6.59 4.40 15.08
N ARG A 121 7.70 5.13 15.23
CA ARG A 121 7.68 6.60 15.35
C ARG A 121 7.06 7.28 14.14
N LEU A 122 7.36 6.83 12.92
CA LEU A 122 6.80 7.41 11.71
C LEU A 122 5.31 7.10 11.57
N VAL A 123 4.89 5.88 11.93
CA VAL A 123 3.48 5.50 11.97
C VAL A 123 2.74 6.42 12.92
N ASP A 124 3.18 6.55 14.17
CA ASP A 124 2.46 7.33 15.18
C ASP A 124 2.39 8.83 14.80
N ARG A 125 3.48 9.40 14.28
CA ARG A 125 3.50 10.80 13.80
C ARG A 125 2.58 11.06 12.61
N ALA A 126 2.23 10.04 11.84
CA ALA A 126 1.35 10.16 10.69
C ALA A 126 -0.15 10.04 11.03
N GLU A 127 -0.52 9.87 12.31
CA GLU A 127 -1.92 9.70 12.72
C GLU A 127 -2.81 10.87 12.29
N TRP A 128 -2.32 12.11 12.41
CA TRP A 128 -3.06 13.30 11.98
C TRP A 128 -3.37 13.31 10.49
N LYS A 129 -2.48 12.76 9.64
CA LYS A 129 -2.68 12.68 8.18
C LYS A 129 -3.72 11.63 7.85
N ARG A 130 -3.66 10.46 8.52
CA ARG A 130 -4.58 9.35 8.28
C ARG A 130 -6.02 9.71 8.64
N ARG A 131 -6.24 10.54 9.66
CA ARG A 131 -7.58 11.03 10.01
C ARG A 131 -8.21 11.94 8.95
N GLN A 132 -7.42 12.53 8.07
CA GLN A 132 -7.90 13.37 6.96
C GLN A 132 -8.05 12.60 5.65
N TYR A 133 -7.59 11.35 5.59
CA TYR A 133 -7.67 10.54 4.37
C TYR A 133 -9.13 10.16 4.06
N PRO A 134 -9.51 10.11 2.78
CA PRO A 134 -10.87 9.74 2.41
C PRO A 134 -11.20 8.29 2.77
N LEU A 135 -12.50 8.00 2.72
CA LEU A 135 -13.03 6.65 2.87
C LEU A 135 -12.41 5.71 1.82
N GLY A 136 -12.33 4.44 2.14
CA GLY A 136 -11.81 3.42 1.23
C GLY A 136 -12.13 2.03 1.75
N PRO A 137 -11.92 0.99 0.93
CA PRO A 137 -12.26 -0.36 1.29
C PRO A 137 -11.33 -0.87 2.40
N LYS A 138 -11.86 -1.77 3.23
CA LYS A 138 -11.07 -2.57 4.18
C LYS A 138 -10.87 -3.96 3.56
N VAL A 139 -9.61 -4.37 3.44
CA VAL A 139 -9.23 -5.68 2.90
C VAL A 139 -8.33 -6.47 3.87
N THR A 140 -7.79 -5.82 4.90
CA THR A 140 -6.99 -6.44 5.97
C THR A 140 -7.85 -6.77 7.21
N ALA A 141 -7.30 -7.56 8.14
CA ALA A 141 -7.99 -7.89 9.39
C ALA A 141 -8.11 -6.66 10.30
N LEU A 142 -7.04 -5.87 10.40
CA LEU A 142 -6.99 -4.63 11.18
C LEU A 142 -6.53 -3.45 10.31
N ALA A 143 -7.45 -2.54 10.01
CA ALA A 143 -7.19 -1.41 9.14
C ALA A 143 -6.99 -0.10 9.93
N PHE A 144 -6.26 0.85 9.34
CA PHE A 144 -6.21 2.22 9.85
C PHE A 144 -7.59 2.89 9.80
N GLY A 145 -7.94 3.58 10.89
CA GLY A 145 -9.18 4.35 11.00
C GLY A 145 -10.13 3.80 12.05
N ARG A 146 -11.17 3.07 11.62
CA ARG A 146 -12.19 2.59 12.57
C ARG A 146 -11.63 1.57 13.56
N ASP A 147 -10.78 0.66 13.09
CA ASP A 147 -10.33 -0.50 13.86
C ASP A 147 -9.09 -0.20 14.73
N ARG A 148 -8.25 0.76 14.29
CA ARG A 148 -7.11 1.27 15.07
C ARG A 148 -7.23 2.78 15.25
N ARG A 149 -7.57 3.21 16.48
CA ARG A 149 -7.75 4.63 16.85
C ARG A 149 -6.74 5.04 17.91
N LEU A 150 -5.75 5.83 17.52
CA LEU A 150 -4.80 6.45 18.45
C LEU A 150 -5.07 7.96 18.57
N PRO A 151 -4.78 8.60 19.72
CA PRO A 151 -4.90 10.04 19.84
C PRO A 151 -3.91 10.76 18.89
N VAL A 152 -4.33 11.90 18.32
CA VAL A 152 -3.43 12.73 17.50
C VAL A 152 -2.37 13.39 18.36
N THR A 153 -2.78 13.99 19.47
CA THR A 153 -1.87 14.50 20.49
C THR A 153 -1.44 13.31 21.34
N ASN A 154 -0.29 12.74 21.01
CA ASN A 154 0.27 11.60 21.70
C ASN A 154 1.75 11.87 22.04
N ALA A 155 2.12 11.62 23.29
CA ALA A 155 3.50 11.65 23.77
C ALA A 155 3.93 10.30 24.40
N PHE A 156 3.08 9.28 24.31
CA PHE A 156 3.41 7.93 24.73
C PHE A 156 4.62 7.42 23.94
N ARG A 157 5.55 6.79 24.66
CA ARG A 157 6.68 6.08 24.09
C ARG A 157 6.69 4.70 24.71
N GLU A 158 6.62 3.71 23.85
CA GLU A 158 6.78 2.30 24.21
C GLU A 158 8.25 1.96 24.47
#